data_AF-A0A2S0KLD8-F1
#
_entry.id   AF-A0A2S0KLD8-F1
#
_cell.length_a   1.000
_cell.length_b   1.000
_cell.length_c   1.000
_cell.angle_alpha   90.00
_cell.angle_beta   90.00
_cell.angle_gamma   90.00
#
_symmetry.space_group_name_H-M   'P 1'
#
loop_
_entity.id
_entity.type
_entity.pdbx_description
1 polymer ?
#
loop_
_entity_poly.entity_id
_entity_poly.type
_entity_poly.pdbx_seq_one_letter_code
_entity_poly.pdbx_strand_id
1 'polypeptide(L)' 'MQIMPDEKYREKEMQLYEKLCPYFVFEESTESIIIRKDAPAEIHEYFAEYKKILDEQFRL' A
#
# COMPACT_ATOMS: atom_id res chain seq x y z
N MET A 1 -15.76 -15.18 -5.32
CA MET A 1 -15.65 -15.02 -3.87
C MET A 1 -15.15 -13.62 -3.60
N GLN A 2 -15.92 -12.79 -2.89
CA GLN A 2 -15.41 -11.54 -2.34
C GLN A 2 -14.75 -11.90 -1.01
N ILE A 3 -13.43 -11.76 -0.95
CA ILE A 3 -12.67 -11.88 0.29
C ILE A 3 -13.00 -10.59 1.06
N MET A 4 -13.80 -10.67 2.14
CA MET A 4 -13.95 -9.56 3.07
C MET A 4 -12.71 -9.56 3.97
N PRO A 5 -11.89 -8.49 3.97
CA PRO A 5 -10.68 -8.47 4.77
C PRO A 5 -11.00 -8.37 6.27
N ASP A 6 -10.27 -9.14 7.09
CA ASP A 6 -10.31 -9.14 8.54
C ASP A 6 -10.31 -7.69 9.08
N GLU A 7 -11.34 -7.30 9.86
CA GLU A 7 -11.52 -5.92 10.39
C GLU A 7 -10.27 -5.38 11.10
N LYS A 8 -9.46 -6.29 11.67
CA LYS A 8 -8.20 -5.99 12.36
C LYS A 8 -7.17 -5.24 11.51
N TYR A 9 -7.12 -5.50 10.20
CA TYR A 9 -6.13 -4.87 9.30
C TYR A 9 -6.70 -3.66 8.57
N ARG A 10 -8.03 -3.49 8.58
CA ARG A 10 -8.76 -2.51 7.77
C ARG A 10 -8.47 -1.06 8.18
N GLU A 11 -8.44 -0.79 9.48
CA GLU A 11 -8.12 0.56 9.99
C GLU A 11 -6.66 0.95 9.72
N LYS A 12 -5.73 0.00 9.92
CA LYS A 12 -4.31 0.22 9.68
C LYS A 12 -3.99 0.38 8.19
N GLU A 13 -4.60 -0.45 7.35
CA GLU A 13 -4.54 -0.34 5.88
C GLU A 13 -5.04 1.03 5.43
N MET A 14 -6.20 1.47 5.91
CA MET A 14 -6.80 2.75 5.52
C MET A 14 -5.93 3.95 5.92
N GLN A 15 -5.37 3.94 7.14
CA GLN A 15 -4.44 4.99 7.59
C GLN A 15 -3.14 5.02 6.75
N LEU A 16 -2.60 3.85 6.39
CA LEU A 16 -1.43 3.76 5.51
C LEU A 16 -1.77 4.23 4.10
N TYR A 17 -2.91 3.81 3.56
CA TYR A 17 -3.39 4.23 2.24
C TYR A 17 -3.54 5.76 2.16
N GLU A 18 -4.12 6.40 3.17
CA GLU A 18 -4.23 7.88 3.21
C GLU A 18 -2.86 8.58 3.17
N LYS A 19 -1.86 8.02 3.86
CA LYS A 19 -0.48 8.56 3.84
C LYS A 19 0.24 8.31 2.52
N LEU A 20 -0.02 7.18 1.87
CA LEU A 20 0.63 6.76 0.62
C LEU A 20 -0.02 7.37 -0.62
N CYS A 21 -1.34 7.58 -0.60
CA CYS A 21 -2.15 8.11 -1.70
C CYS A 21 -1.55 9.35 -2.40
N PRO A 22 -1.08 10.40 -1.70
CA PRO A 22 -0.50 11.56 -2.37
C PRO A 22 0.81 11.26 -3.11
N TYR A 23 1.50 10.19 -2.73
CA TYR A 23 2.76 9.75 -3.32
C TYR A 23 2.59 8.61 -4.34
N PHE A 24 1.39 8.07 -4.51
CA PHE A 24 1.15 7.12 -5.59
C PHE A 24 1.26 7.82 -6.93
N VAL A 25 2.12 7.27 -7.77
CA VAL A 25 2.25 7.64 -9.18
C VAL A 25 2.17 6.39 -10.01
N PHE A 26 1.47 6.51 -11.12
CA PHE A 26 1.41 5.46 -12.12
C PHE A 26 2.69 5.50 -12.94
N GLU A 27 3.46 4.42 -12.89
CA GLU A 27 4.64 4.26 -13.74
C GLU A 27 4.23 3.52 -15.02
N GLU A 28 4.14 4.25 -16.13
CA GLU A 28 3.73 3.69 -17.43
C GLU A 28 4.67 2.57 -17.92
N SER A 29 5.96 2.64 -17.58
CA SER A 29 6.96 1.65 -17.99
C SER A 29 6.71 0.25 -17.43
N THR A 30 6.12 0.16 -16.24
CA THR A 30 5.85 -1.09 -15.53
C THR A 30 4.36 -1.35 -15.39
N GLU A 31 3.53 -0.49 -15.97
CA GLU A 31 2.06 -0.47 -15.83
C GLU A 31 1.61 -0.65 -14.37
N SER A 32 2.39 -0.08 -13.44
CA SER A 32 2.28 -0.34 -12.01
C SER A 32 2.20 0.95 -11.21
N ILE A 33 1.45 0.91 -10.10
CA ILE A 33 1.40 2.02 -9.13
C ILE A 33 2.63 1.92 -8.24
N ILE A 34 3.47 2.95 -8.25
CA ILE A 34 4.66 3.07 -7.41
C ILE A 34 4.57 4.30 -6.50
N ILE A 35 5.44 4.35 -5.50
CA ILE A 35 5.66 5.56 -4.70
C ILE A 35 6.63 6.48 -5.43
N ARG A 36 6.36 7.79 -5.47
CA ARG A 36 7.27 8.80 -6.03
C ARG A 36 8.69 8.61 -5.50
N LYS A 37 9.68 8.74 -6.38
CA LYS A 37 11.10 8.64 -6.00
C LYS A 37 11.53 9.73 -5.03
N ASP A 38 10.89 10.89 -5.08
CA ASP A 38 11.11 12.02 -4.16
C ASP A 38 10.30 11.92 -2.85
N ALA A 39 9.61 10.81 -2.61
CA ALA A 39 8.89 10.63 -1.36
C ALA A 39 9.88 10.51 -0.18
N PRO A 40 9.50 11.01 1.02
CA PRO A 40 10.28 10.80 2.23
C PRO A 40 10.54 9.30 2.49
N ALA A 41 11.68 8.98 3.09
CA ALA A 41 12.02 7.60 3.47
C ALA A 41 10.90 6.92 4.28
N GLU A 42 10.23 7.67 5.16
CA GLU A 42 9.09 7.20 5.96
C GLU A 42 7.91 6.70 5.09
N ILE A 43 7.66 7.32 3.93
CA ILE A 43 6.62 6.87 2.98
C ILE A 43 6.99 5.53 2.35
N HIS A 44 8.27 5.31 2.07
CA HIS A 44 8.75 4.01 1.60
C HIS A 44 8.59 2.92 2.66
N GLU A 45 8.80 3.25 3.94
CA GLU A 45 8.54 2.35 5.07
C GLU A 45 7.05 2.03 5.21
N TYR A 46 6.18 3.04 5.12
CA TYR A 46 4.73 2.84 5.13
C TYR A 46 4.25 1.98 3.96
N PHE A 47 4.86 2.13 2.77
CA PHE A 47 4.53 1.32 1.61
C PHE A 47 4.95 -0.13 1.82
N ALA A 48 6.11 -0.37 2.42
CA ALA A 48 6.55 -1.71 2.77
C ALA A 48 5.62 -2.36 3.80
N GLU A 49 5.16 -1.61 4.81
CA GLU A 49 4.20 -2.09 5.80
C GLU A 49 2.82 -2.38 5.17
N TYR A 50 2.34 -1.48 4.31
CA TYR A 50 1.09 -1.65 3.55
C TYR A 50 1.15 -2.89 2.65
N LYS A 51 2.27 -3.07 1.93
CA LYS A 51 2.50 -4.27 1.11
C LYS A 51 2.50 -5.54 1.95
N LYS A 52 3.07 -5.52 3.16
CA LYS A 52 3.07 -6.66 4.07
C LYS A 52 1.66 -7.03 4.53
N ILE A 53 0.81 -6.03 4.84
CA ILE A 53 -0.60 -6.25 5.19
C ILE A 53 -1.33 -6.91 4.01
N LEU A 54 -1.12 -6.40 2.80
CA LEU A 54 -1.70 -7.01 1.59
C LEU A 54 -1.20 -8.44 1.37
N ASP A 55 0.09 -8.70 1.54
CA ASP A 55 0.69 -10.03 1.40
C ASP A 55 0.11 -11.02 2.43
N GLU A 56 -0.05 -10.58 3.69
CA GLU A 56 -0.70 -11.37 4.76
C GLU A 56 -2.20 -11.62 4.47
N GLN A 57 -2.92 -10.63 3.94
CA GLN A 57 -4.35 -10.75 3.61
C GLN A 57 -4.59 -11.64 2.37
N PHE A 58 -3.73 -11.55 1.36
CA PHE A 58 -3.90 -12.27 0.10
C PHE A 58 -3.22 -13.64 0.06
N ARG A 59 -2.36 -13.97 1.05
CA ARG A 59 -1.68 -15.27 1.22
C ARG A 59 -1.41 -15.96 -0.13
N LEU A 60 -0.45 -15.42 -0.88
CA LEU A 60 0.15 -16.17 -1.99
C LEU A 60 0.94 -17.37 -1.47
#